data_AF-A0A3M7TCP9-F1
#
_entry.id   AF-A0A3M7TCP9-F1
#
_cell.length_a   1.000
_cell.length_b   1.000
_cell.length_c   1.000
_cell.angle_alpha   90.00
_cell.angle_beta   90.00
_cell.angle_gamma   90.00
#
_symmetry.space_group_name_H-M   'P 1'
#
loop_
_entity.id
_entity.type
_entity.pdbx_description
1 polymer ?
#
loop_
_entity_poly.entity_id
_entity_poly.type
_entity_poly.pdbx_seq_one_letter_code
_entity_poly.pdbx_strand_id
1 'polypeptide(L)'
;MICEHCSCNQEDLFLFNLPCGYLVCYEHIISQDNSFECFVCKDHQIDKDNCFQMKKNEKKLNQIIYNEKRQSILNLCDHVDSIKQDIGSYLKDCLSSVNSKIDLKRETLKAHFNKIIDDHYESLRSQVEEHESKFTDTIKQDLNQIDTKKIRDEIQNQNQIDPTDFSALNEFLTDLKTKNLDQNLQQMEQFQNLNFYQGEKEPDLDISELFGSFSQNDAQMVDEKSKSSDQPKFICKFGMEKFEELSNGQIVSTSFSKPSNLVIYDPQTGRIKEIAGNNSIKFLFNKEDTNEIITIDDEFNVRIFKPLVSGRCLNHYKLIKKNVCLVDLVGDKIFILDDGFFLTILNYSNGQIINHFRLEKNLFYS
;
A
#
# COMPACT_ATOMS: atom_id res chain seq x y z
N MET A 1 2.88 19.72 62.15
CA MET A 1 3.52 21.06 62.25
C MET A 1 2.89 21.95 61.19
N ILE A 2 3.00 23.27 61.32
CA ILE A 2 2.32 24.22 60.43
C ILE A 2 3.31 24.77 59.42
N CYS A 3 2.88 24.87 58.16
CA CYS A 3 3.60 25.61 57.13
C CYS A 3 3.47 27.11 57.36
N GLU A 4 4.58 27.83 57.46
CA GLU A 4 4.59 29.27 57.76
C GLU A 4 4.19 30.15 56.55
N HIS A 5 3.98 29.54 55.38
CA HIS A 5 3.43 30.23 54.21
C HIS A 5 1.90 30.10 54.10
N CYS A 6 1.37 28.87 54.14
CA CYS A 6 -0.05 28.61 53.89
C CYS A 6 -0.87 28.30 55.15
N SER A 7 -0.24 28.24 56.33
CA SER A 7 -0.85 27.84 57.60
C SER A 7 -1.47 26.43 57.62
N CYS A 8 -1.26 25.61 56.59
CA CYS A 8 -1.75 24.23 56.58
C CYS A 8 -0.96 23.35 57.55
N ASN A 9 -1.68 22.47 58.26
CA ASN A 9 -1.07 21.40 59.02
C ASN A 9 -0.53 20.34 58.05
N GLN A 10 0.76 20.02 58.20
CA GLN A 10 1.44 18.99 57.44
C GLN A 10 2.23 18.08 58.37
N GLU A 11 2.47 16.84 57.91
CA GLU A 11 3.41 15.94 58.56
C GLU A 11 4.82 16.53 58.48
N ASP A 12 5.65 16.26 59.50
CA ASP A 12 7.04 16.77 59.53
C ASP A 12 7.80 16.41 58.25
N LEU A 13 7.56 15.22 57.70
CA LEU A 13 8.21 14.73 56.50
C LEU A 13 8.05 15.69 55.30
N PHE A 14 6.88 16.34 55.17
CA PHE A 14 6.57 17.24 54.06
C PHE A 14 6.84 18.72 54.37
N LEU A 15 7.50 19.02 55.49
CA LEU A 15 7.89 20.38 55.88
C LEU A 15 9.39 20.57 55.76
N PHE A 16 9.79 21.53 54.93
CA PHE A 16 11.16 21.82 54.57
C PHE A 16 11.60 23.14 55.17
N ASN A 17 12.86 23.20 55.61
CA ASN A 17 13.45 24.40 56.20
C ASN A 17 14.00 25.26 55.06
N LEU A 18 13.53 26.49 54.93
CA LEU A 18 14.17 27.48 54.07
C LEU A 18 15.53 27.90 54.67
N PRO A 19 16.45 28.45 53.86
CA PRO A 19 17.74 28.95 54.35
C PRO A 19 17.61 30.00 55.47
N CYS A 20 16.52 30.77 55.47
CA CYS A 20 16.16 31.74 56.49
C CYS A 20 15.55 31.15 57.78
N GLY A 21 15.37 29.84 57.86
CA GLY A 21 14.89 29.14 59.05
C GLY A 21 13.38 28.87 59.10
N TYR A 22 12.59 29.43 58.18
CA TYR A 22 11.15 29.15 58.10
C TYR A 22 10.86 27.73 57.58
N LEU A 23 9.79 27.11 58.09
CA LEU A 23 9.27 25.80 57.70
C LEU A 23 8.11 25.93 56.74
N VAL A 24 8.22 25.30 55.57
CA VAL A 24 7.24 25.42 54.49
C VAL A 24 6.94 24.07 53.84
N CYS A 25 5.77 23.91 53.23
CA CYS A 25 5.42 22.67 52.54
C CYS A 25 6.39 22.38 51.38
N TYR A 26 6.73 21.11 51.22
CA TYR A 26 7.46 20.58 50.06
C TYR A 26 6.82 21.02 48.72
N GLU A 27 5.48 20.95 48.63
CA GLU A 27 4.71 21.36 47.45
C GLU A 27 4.94 22.82 47.03
N HIS A 28 5.12 23.72 48.00
CA HIS A 28 5.39 25.12 47.68
C HIS A 28 6.79 25.30 47.09
N ILE A 29 7.78 24.51 47.52
CA ILE A 29 9.14 24.58 46.97
C ILE A 29 9.21 23.90 45.60
N ILE A 30 8.57 22.74 45.42
CA ILE A 30 8.63 22.01 44.14
C ILE A 30 7.94 22.75 43.00
N SER A 31 6.89 23.52 43.30
CA SER A 31 6.14 24.32 42.32
C SER A 31 6.86 25.60 41.86
N GLN A 32 7.97 25.98 42.51
CA GLN A 32 8.78 27.12 42.05
C GLN A 32 9.82 26.72 41.02
N ASP A 33 10.29 27.73 40.28
CA ASP A 33 11.50 27.69 39.47
C ASP A 33 12.76 27.39 40.32
N ASN A 34 13.88 27.09 39.66
CA ASN A 34 15.12 26.71 40.34
C ASN A 34 15.69 27.80 41.27
N SER A 35 15.42 29.07 40.98
CA SER A 35 15.70 30.20 41.87
C SER A 35 14.43 31.00 42.05
N PHE A 36 14.03 31.28 43.28
CA PHE A 36 12.79 31.99 43.59
C PHE A 36 12.95 32.92 44.80
N GLU A 37 12.14 33.97 44.85
CA GLU A 37 12.08 34.85 46.01
C GLU A 37 11.43 34.13 47.19
N CYS A 38 12.02 34.23 48.40
CA CYS A 38 11.47 33.62 49.59
C CYS A 38 10.03 34.10 49.84
N PHE A 39 9.06 33.20 49.70
CA PHE A 39 7.63 33.51 49.82
C PHE A 39 7.15 33.75 51.26
N VAL A 40 8.04 33.62 52.26
CA VAL A 40 7.75 33.96 53.67
C VAL A 40 8.27 35.36 54.02
N CYS A 41 9.58 35.61 53.85
CA CYS A 41 10.16 36.91 54.25
C CYS A 41 10.33 37.92 53.11
N LYS A 42 10.33 37.49 51.84
CA LYS A 42 10.47 38.36 50.66
C LYS A 42 11.75 39.20 50.59
N ASP A 43 12.79 38.77 51.30
CA ASP A 43 14.04 39.55 51.44
C ASP A 43 15.26 38.89 50.77
N HIS A 44 15.13 37.67 50.24
CA HIS A 44 16.24 36.96 49.59
C HIS A 44 15.75 35.98 48.53
N GLN A 45 16.68 35.59 47.66
CA GLN A 45 16.50 34.52 46.70
C GLN A 45 16.90 33.18 47.30
N ILE A 46 16.13 32.14 47.00
CA ILE A 46 16.36 30.76 47.39
C ILE A 46 16.69 29.96 46.14
N ASP A 47 17.85 29.34 46.14
CA ASP A 47 18.20 28.30 45.18
C ASP A 47 17.63 26.96 45.67
N LYS A 48 16.79 26.36 44.83
CA LYS A 48 16.00 25.16 45.13
C LYS A 48 16.88 23.94 45.42
N ASP A 49 17.94 23.76 44.65
CA ASP A 49 18.86 22.63 44.80
C ASP A 49 19.63 22.74 46.11
N ASN A 50 20.18 23.92 46.41
CA ASN A 50 20.85 24.19 47.68
C ASN A 50 19.90 24.03 48.87
N CYS A 51 18.65 24.46 48.73
CA CYS A 51 17.61 24.28 49.76
C CYS A 51 17.36 22.79 50.03
N PHE A 52 17.27 21.97 48.98
CA PHE A 52 17.09 20.52 49.15
C PHE A 52 18.34 19.80 49.67
N GLN A 53 19.55 20.30 49.37
CA GLN A 53 20.81 19.74 49.87
C GLN A 53 21.13 20.09 51.33
N MET A 54 20.34 20.94 51.99
CA MET A 54 20.47 21.16 53.43
C MET A 54 20.23 19.84 54.17
N LYS A 55 21.16 19.40 55.04
CA LYS A 55 21.12 18.08 55.72
C LYS A 55 19.73 17.62 56.23
N LYS A 56 18.94 18.52 56.82
CA LYS A 56 17.59 18.22 57.32
C LYS A 56 16.59 17.98 56.18
N ASN A 57 16.65 18.80 55.13
CA ASN A 57 15.79 18.71 53.96
C ASN A 57 16.18 17.53 53.08
N GLU A 58 17.49 17.30 52.90
CA GLU A 58 18.02 16.17 52.11
C GLU A 58 17.52 14.84 52.67
N LYS A 59 17.57 14.66 54.00
CA LYS A 59 17.04 13.46 54.65
C LYS A 59 15.54 13.28 54.41
N LYS A 60 14.76 14.35 54.52
CA LYS A 60 13.31 14.33 54.27
C LYS A 60 12.99 14.02 52.81
N LEU A 61 13.69 14.67 51.87
CA LEU A 61 13.56 14.44 50.44
C LEU A 61 13.88 12.98 50.08
N ASN A 62 14.98 12.44 50.59
CA ASN A 62 15.34 11.04 50.38
C ASN A 62 14.28 10.08 50.91
N GLN A 63 13.64 10.40 52.05
CA GLN A 63 12.56 9.60 52.60
C GLN A 63 11.26 9.72 51.78
N ILE A 64 10.94 10.90 51.25
CA ILE A 64 9.82 11.09 50.31
C ILE A 64 10.05 10.25 49.04
N ILE A 65 11.22 10.40 48.41
CA ILE A 65 11.60 9.66 47.20
C ILE A 65 11.55 8.14 47.45
N TYR A 66 12.02 7.69 48.62
CA TYR A 66 11.94 6.28 49.00
C TYR A 66 10.48 5.80 49.09
N ASN A 67 9.61 6.56 49.74
CA ASN A 67 8.20 6.22 49.89
C ASN A 67 7.46 6.22 48.55
N GLU A 68 7.73 7.18 47.66
CA GLU A 68 7.17 7.22 46.31
C GLU A 68 7.58 6.01 45.49
N LYS A 69 8.88 5.66 45.50
CA LYS A 69 9.39 4.45 44.84
C LYS A 69 8.77 3.19 45.41
N ARG A 70 8.67 3.09 46.74
CA ARG A 70 8.03 1.96 47.42
C ARG A 70 6.56 1.81 47.01
N GLN A 71 5.80 2.91 47.00
CA GLN A 71 4.39 2.87 46.62
C GLN A 71 4.21 2.51 45.14
N SER A 72 5.08 3.04 44.27
CA SER A 72 5.10 2.66 42.85
C SER A 72 5.33 1.17 42.66
N ILE A 73 6.26 0.57 43.41
CA ILE A 73 6.52 -0.89 43.39
C ILE A 73 5.29 -1.66 43.87
N LEU A 74 4.66 -1.24 44.98
CA LEU A 74 3.46 -1.91 45.49
C LEU A 74 2.31 -1.88 44.48
N ASN A 75 2.07 -0.73 43.85
CA ASN A 75 1.04 -0.61 42.80
C ASN A 75 1.32 -1.53 41.61
N LEU A 76 2.60 -1.72 41.24
CA LEU A 76 2.99 -2.66 40.19
C LEU A 76 2.74 -4.11 40.63
N CYS A 77 3.02 -4.47 41.88
CA CYS A 77 2.70 -5.79 42.43
C CYS A 77 1.19 -6.06 42.36
N ASP A 78 0.37 -5.10 42.80
CA ASP A 78 -1.09 -5.21 42.76
C ASP A 78 -1.60 -5.39 41.32
N HIS A 79 -1.02 -4.67 40.36
CA HIS A 79 -1.35 -4.81 38.96
C HIS A 79 -0.98 -6.20 38.41
N VAL A 80 0.21 -6.70 38.74
CA VAL A 80 0.64 -8.05 38.36
C VAL A 80 -0.29 -9.10 38.96
N ASP A 81 -0.70 -8.94 40.22
CA ASP A 81 -1.62 -9.88 40.85
C ASP A 81 -3.02 -9.81 40.25
N SER A 82 -3.49 -8.64 39.82
CA SER A 82 -4.73 -8.53 39.03
C SER A 82 -4.65 -9.26 37.68
N ILE A 83 -3.49 -9.20 37.01
CA ILE A 83 -3.27 -9.92 35.75
C ILE A 83 -3.26 -11.42 36.02
N LYS A 84 -2.58 -11.88 37.08
CA LYS A 84 -2.52 -13.31 37.42
C LYS A 84 -3.89 -13.92 37.74
N GLN A 85 -4.81 -13.13 38.31
CA GLN A 85 -6.16 -13.59 38.63
C GLN A 85 -6.96 -13.94 37.37
N ASP A 86 -6.79 -13.18 36.28
CA ASP A 86 -7.46 -13.47 35.00
C ASP A 86 -6.60 -13.02 33.80
N ILE A 87 -5.59 -13.84 33.51
CA ILE A 87 -4.70 -13.64 32.36
C ILE A 87 -5.50 -13.68 31.05
N GLY A 88 -6.55 -14.49 30.99
CA GLY A 88 -7.39 -14.65 29.81
C GLY A 88 -8.10 -13.36 29.43
N SER A 89 -8.76 -12.70 30.38
CA SER A 89 -9.41 -11.41 30.15
C SER A 89 -8.40 -10.33 29.79
N TYR A 90 -7.27 -10.25 30.50
CA TYR A 90 -6.22 -9.27 30.20
C TYR A 90 -5.69 -9.40 28.77
N LEU A 91 -5.37 -10.62 28.34
CA LEU A 91 -4.89 -10.88 26.98
C LEU A 91 -5.98 -10.60 25.93
N LYS A 92 -7.23 -10.97 26.23
CA LYS A 92 -8.37 -10.68 25.35
C LYS A 92 -8.55 -9.19 25.14
N ASP A 93 -8.45 -8.39 26.21
CA ASP A 93 -8.53 -6.93 26.13
C ASP A 93 -7.37 -6.35 25.33
N CYS A 94 -6.15 -6.85 25.55
CA CYS A 94 -4.98 -6.44 24.77
C CYS A 94 -5.15 -6.73 23.27
N LEU A 95 -5.64 -7.92 22.93
CA LEU A 95 -5.83 -8.37 21.55
C LEU A 95 -7.13 -7.83 20.91
N SER A 96 -8.08 -7.33 21.69
CA SER A 96 -9.34 -6.77 21.19
C SER A 96 -9.10 -5.69 20.13
N SER A 97 -8.11 -4.82 20.37
CA SER A 97 -7.71 -3.75 19.46
C SER A 97 -7.19 -4.28 18.12
N VAL A 98 -6.49 -5.42 18.12
CA VAL A 98 -6.00 -6.09 16.91
C VAL A 98 -7.16 -6.70 16.15
N ASN A 99 -8.06 -7.40 16.84
CA ASN A 99 -9.27 -7.97 16.24
C ASN A 99 -10.12 -6.89 15.56
N SER A 100 -10.35 -5.76 16.23
CA SER A 100 -11.09 -4.65 15.64
C SER A 100 -10.43 -4.09 14.37
N LYS A 101 -9.10 -4.07 14.29
CA LYS A 101 -8.39 -3.67 13.06
C LYS A 101 -8.57 -4.68 11.93
N ILE A 102 -8.52 -5.98 12.25
CA ILE A 102 -8.77 -7.06 11.28
C ILE A 102 -10.21 -6.95 10.75
N ASP A 103 -11.19 -6.76 11.62
CA ASP A 103 -12.59 -6.59 11.24
C ASP A 103 -12.80 -5.35 10.35
N LEU A 104 -12.20 -4.21 10.72
CA LEU A 104 -12.28 -2.99 9.92
C LEU A 104 -11.69 -3.20 8.51
N LYS A 105 -10.56 -3.91 8.41
CA LYS A 105 -9.92 -4.23 7.13
C LYS A 105 -10.82 -5.14 6.28
N ARG A 106 -11.48 -6.14 6.88
CA ARG A 106 -12.45 -7.00 6.19
C ARG A 106 -13.57 -6.19 5.56
N GLU A 107 -14.23 -5.34 6.33
CA GLU A 107 -15.38 -4.57 5.83
C GLU A 107 -14.96 -3.53 4.79
N THR A 108 -13.77 -2.93 4.94
CA THR A 108 -13.21 -2.00 3.95
C THR A 108 -12.95 -2.69 2.60
N LEU A 109 -12.36 -3.88 2.61
CA LEU A 109 -12.10 -4.63 1.38
C LEU A 109 -13.40 -5.07 0.69
N LYS A 110 -14.38 -5.59 1.45
CA LYS A 110 -15.70 -5.94 0.89
C LYS A 110 -16.36 -4.74 0.20
N ALA A 111 -16.39 -3.60 0.87
CA ALA A 111 -16.99 -2.39 0.31
C ALA A 111 -16.27 -1.95 -0.98
N HIS A 112 -14.95 -2.07 -1.03
CA HIS A 112 -14.17 -1.73 -2.21
C HIS A 112 -14.44 -2.67 -3.39
N PHE A 113 -14.44 -3.99 -3.17
CA PHE A 113 -14.73 -4.96 -4.22
C PHE A 113 -16.15 -4.84 -4.77
N ASN A 114 -17.13 -4.70 -3.89
CA ASN A 114 -18.52 -4.50 -4.31
C ASN A 114 -18.63 -3.25 -5.18
N LYS A 115 -17.97 -2.16 -4.80
CA LYS A 115 -17.97 -0.94 -5.60
C LYS A 115 -17.38 -1.16 -7.00
N ILE A 116 -16.24 -1.86 -7.12
CA ILE A 116 -15.64 -2.14 -8.44
C ILE A 116 -16.59 -2.95 -9.32
N ILE A 117 -17.24 -3.95 -8.73
CA ILE A 117 -18.22 -4.80 -9.44
C ILE A 117 -19.41 -3.94 -9.90
N ASP A 118 -19.97 -3.14 -9.00
CA ASP A 118 -21.13 -2.28 -9.29
C ASP A 118 -20.78 -1.22 -10.35
N ASP A 119 -19.62 -0.56 -10.24
CA ASP A 119 -19.15 0.44 -11.20
C ASP A 119 -18.99 -0.18 -12.60
N HIS A 120 -18.46 -1.41 -12.69
CA HIS A 120 -18.32 -2.10 -13.97
C HIS A 120 -19.67 -2.56 -14.53
N TYR A 121 -20.55 -3.08 -13.69
CA TYR A 121 -21.92 -3.45 -14.06
C TYR A 121 -22.69 -2.26 -14.64
N GLU A 122 -22.68 -1.11 -13.96
CA GLU A 122 -23.35 0.10 -14.43
C GLU A 122 -22.73 0.63 -15.73
N SER A 123 -21.41 0.48 -15.92
CA SER A 123 -20.74 0.81 -17.17
C SER A 123 -21.22 -0.05 -18.35
N LEU A 124 -21.31 -1.38 -18.15
CA LEU A 124 -21.83 -2.29 -19.18
C LEU A 124 -23.30 -1.98 -19.51
N ARG A 125 -24.10 -1.74 -18.48
CA ARG A 125 -25.51 -1.37 -18.65
C ARG A 125 -25.66 -0.06 -19.43
N SER A 126 -24.87 0.96 -19.10
CA SER A 126 -24.88 2.24 -19.81
C SER A 126 -24.51 2.07 -21.28
N GLN A 127 -23.58 1.18 -21.62
CA GLN A 127 -23.22 0.88 -23.01
C GLN A 127 -24.40 0.24 -23.76
N VAL A 128 -25.13 -0.67 -23.12
CA VAL A 128 -26.34 -1.27 -23.72
C VAL A 128 -27.42 -0.21 -23.96
N GLU A 129 -27.66 0.66 -22.97
CA GLU A 129 -28.66 1.74 -23.09
C GLU A 129 -28.28 2.78 -24.16
N GLU A 130 -26.99 3.15 -24.26
CA GLU A 130 -26.50 4.04 -25.31
C GLU A 130 -26.65 3.40 -26.70
N HIS A 131 -26.35 2.10 -26.81
CA HIS A 131 -26.55 1.32 -28.02
C HIS A 131 -28.05 1.35 -28.38
N GLU A 132 -28.94 0.93 -27.47
CA GLU A 132 -30.40 0.93 -27.65
C GLU A 132 -30.94 2.28 -28.14
N SER A 133 -30.49 3.40 -27.56
CA SER A 133 -30.90 4.74 -27.98
C SER A 133 -30.49 5.03 -29.42
N LYS A 134 -29.23 4.76 -29.80
CA LYS A 134 -28.74 4.95 -31.18
C LYS A 134 -29.49 4.07 -32.17
N PHE A 135 -29.82 2.83 -31.79
CA PHE A 135 -30.60 1.92 -32.65
C PHE A 135 -32.02 2.39 -32.82
N THR A 136 -32.67 2.83 -31.75
CA THR A 136 -34.05 3.31 -31.80
C THR A 136 -34.21 4.43 -32.83
N ASP A 137 -33.26 5.36 -32.90
CA ASP A 137 -33.30 6.46 -33.86
C ASP A 137 -33.05 5.98 -35.31
N THR A 138 -32.11 5.05 -35.50
CA THR A 138 -31.81 4.46 -36.81
C THR A 138 -33.00 3.66 -37.34
N ILE A 139 -33.58 2.77 -36.53
CA ILE A 139 -34.76 1.96 -36.87
C ILE A 139 -35.95 2.86 -37.22
N LYS A 140 -36.18 3.93 -36.45
CA LYS A 140 -37.24 4.91 -36.77
C LYS A 140 -37.00 5.56 -38.13
N GLN A 141 -35.76 5.92 -38.44
CA GLN A 141 -35.42 6.51 -39.74
C GLN A 141 -35.67 5.53 -40.89
N ASP A 142 -35.29 4.26 -40.74
CA ASP A 142 -35.48 3.23 -41.77
C ASP A 142 -36.96 2.90 -41.98
N LEU A 143 -37.74 2.76 -40.89
CA LEU A 143 -39.18 2.56 -40.98
C LEU A 143 -39.89 3.74 -41.64
N ASN A 144 -39.45 4.97 -41.38
CA ASN A 144 -40.02 6.17 -42.00
C ASN A 144 -39.76 6.24 -43.52
N GLN A 145 -38.75 5.53 -44.04
CA GLN A 145 -38.51 5.43 -45.49
C GLN A 145 -39.51 4.50 -46.18
N ILE A 146 -40.21 3.64 -45.43
CA ILE A 146 -41.19 2.70 -45.98
C ILE A 146 -42.54 3.41 -46.14
N ASP A 147 -42.85 3.84 -47.36
CA ASP A 147 -44.18 4.33 -47.71
C ASP A 147 -45.16 3.16 -47.94
N THR A 148 -45.70 2.65 -46.83
CA THR A 148 -46.66 1.55 -46.84
C THR A 148 -47.95 1.87 -47.61
N LYS A 149 -48.30 3.15 -47.73
CA LYS A 149 -49.50 3.59 -48.47
C LYS A 149 -49.24 3.49 -49.96
N LYS A 150 -48.12 4.02 -50.45
CA LYS A 150 -47.70 3.88 -51.85
C LYS A 150 -47.58 2.42 -52.27
N ILE A 151 -46.96 1.58 -51.43
CA ILE A 151 -46.86 0.13 -51.66
C ILE A 151 -48.25 -0.50 -51.80
N ARG A 152 -49.19 -0.15 -50.90
CA ARG A 152 -50.56 -0.68 -50.95
C ARG A 152 -51.30 -0.19 -52.20
N ASP A 153 -51.13 1.07 -52.58
CA ASP A 153 -51.74 1.67 -53.77
C ASP A 153 -51.17 1.03 -55.06
N GLU A 154 -49.87 0.72 -55.12
CA GLU A 154 -49.24 0.00 -56.23
C GLU A 154 -49.78 -1.43 -56.36
N ILE A 155 -50.02 -2.13 -55.23
CA ILE A 155 -50.66 -3.45 -55.23
C ILE A 155 -52.12 -3.38 -55.68
N GLN A 156 -52.87 -2.38 -55.24
CA GLN A 156 -54.29 -2.24 -55.57
C GLN A 156 -54.54 -1.74 -57.01
N ASN A 157 -53.58 -1.01 -57.59
CA ASN A 157 -53.67 -0.45 -58.94
C ASN A 157 -52.87 -1.24 -59.99
N GLN A 158 -52.60 -2.53 -59.77
CA GLN A 158 -51.89 -3.44 -60.70
C GLN A 158 -52.59 -3.66 -62.07
N ASN A 159 -53.59 -2.84 -62.41
CA ASN A 159 -54.42 -2.90 -63.62
C ASN A 159 -53.65 -2.88 -64.97
N GLN A 160 -52.32 -2.77 -64.95
CA GLN A 160 -51.46 -2.80 -66.13
C GLN A 160 -50.90 -4.20 -66.46
N ILE A 161 -51.03 -5.17 -65.56
CA ILE A 161 -50.58 -6.56 -65.76
C ILE A 161 -51.81 -7.43 -66.08
N ASP A 162 -51.69 -8.37 -67.03
CA ASP A 162 -52.76 -9.32 -67.35
C ASP A 162 -53.11 -10.16 -66.09
N PRO A 163 -54.37 -10.16 -65.62
CA PRO A 163 -54.78 -10.89 -64.43
C PRO A 163 -54.64 -12.42 -64.54
N THR A 164 -54.35 -12.96 -65.73
CA THR A 164 -54.10 -14.38 -65.95
C THR A 164 -52.61 -14.75 -66.03
N ASP A 165 -51.71 -13.77 -66.12
CA ASP A 165 -50.26 -13.98 -66.11
C ASP A 165 -49.71 -13.97 -64.67
N PHE A 166 -49.89 -15.10 -63.99
CA PHE A 166 -49.40 -15.30 -62.63
C PHE A 166 -47.87 -15.23 -62.51
N SER A 167 -47.12 -15.45 -63.59
CA SER A 167 -45.67 -15.35 -63.58
C SER A 167 -45.24 -13.89 -63.44
N ALA A 168 -45.78 -13.01 -64.28
CA ALA A 168 -45.52 -11.57 -64.22
C ALA A 168 -46.01 -10.92 -62.92
N LEU A 169 -47.17 -11.35 -62.41
CA LEU A 169 -47.70 -10.92 -61.11
C LEU A 169 -46.80 -11.31 -59.94
N ASN A 170 -46.28 -12.55 -59.93
CA ASN A 170 -45.34 -12.99 -58.89
C ASN A 170 -44.00 -12.23 -58.98
N GLU A 171 -43.51 -11.97 -60.19
CA GLU A 171 -42.29 -11.22 -60.41
C GLU A 171 -42.44 -9.77 -59.90
N PHE A 172 -43.56 -9.11 -60.21
CA PHE A 172 -43.92 -7.80 -59.66
C PHE A 172 -43.95 -7.79 -58.13
N LEU A 173 -44.64 -8.74 -57.50
CA LEU A 173 -44.75 -8.82 -56.03
C LEU A 173 -43.38 -9.08 -55.39
N THR A 174 -42.56 -9.91 -56.01
CA THR A 174 -41.20 -10.20 -55.55
C THR A 174 -40.32 -8.95 -55.64
N ASP A 175 -40.37 -8.22 -56.75
CA ASP A 175 -39.57 -7.01 -56.95
C ASP A 175 -39.99 -5.90 -55.97
N LEU A 176 -41.30 -5.76 -55.73
CA LEU A 176 -41.87 -4.79 -54.81
C LEU A 176 -41.54 -5.09 -53.35
N LYS A 177 -41.58 -6.37 -52.95
CA LYS A 177 -41.13 -6.84 -51.64
C LYS A 177 -39.64 -6.59 -51.44
N THR A 178 -38.82 -6.98 -52.43
CA THR A 178 -37.36 -6.92 -52.32
C THR A 178 -36.85 -5.48 -52.25
N LYS A 179 -37.38 -4.58 -53.09
CA LYS A 179 -36.97 -3.16 -53.12
C LYS A 179 -37.46 -2.35 -51.93
N ASN A 180 -38.67 -2.61 -51.44
CA ASN A 180 -39.29 -1.70 -50.47
C ASN A 180 -39.32 -2.23 -49.04
N LEU A 181 -39.29 -3.55 -48.85
CA LEU A 181 -39.46 -4.19 -47.54
C LEU A 181 -38.18 -4.92 -47.11
N ASP A 182 -37.68 -5.85 -47.92
CA ASP A 182 -36.61 -6.75 -47.48
C ASP A 182 -35.30 -6.01 -47.17
N GLN A 183 -34.91 -5.02 -47.99
CA GLN A 183 -33.70 -4.21 -47.72
C GLN A 183 -33.77 -3.41 -46.42
N ASN A 184 -34.93 -2.87 -46.08
CA ASN A 184 -35.13 -2.07 -44.85
C ASN A 184 -35.28 -2.98 -43.61
N LEU A 185 -35.85 -4.17 -43.77
CA LEU A 185 -36.03 -5.14 -42.70
C LEU A 185 -34.76 -5.95 -42.39
N GLN A 186 -33.90 -6.22 -43.38
CA GLN A 186 -32.61 -6.90 -43.19
C GLN A 186 -31.68 -6.14 -42.24
N GLN A 187 -31.74 -4.81 -42.22
CA GLN A 187 -30.98 -4.02 -41.27
C GLN A 187 -31.44 -4.27 -39.82
N MET A 188 -32.72 -4.61 -39.62
CA MET A 188 -33.26 -4.96 -38.30
C MET A 188 -32.80 -6.32 -37.79
N GLU A 189 -32.57 -7.27 -38.68
CA GLU A 189 -32.10 -8.61 -38.32
C GLU A 189 -30.68 -8.59 -37.74
N GLN A 190 -29.85 -7.59 -38.10
CA GLN A 190 -28.52 -7.41 -37.52
C GLN A 190 -28.56 -7.16 -36.00
N PHE A 191 -29.69 -6.68 -35.47
CA PHE A 191 -29.86 -6.35 -34.06
C PHE A 191 -30.24 -7.55 -33.18
N GLN A 192 -30.63 -8.68 -33.78
CA GLN A 192 -30.89 -9.92 -33.04
C GLN A 192 -29.61 -10.63 -32.56
N ASN A 193 -28.43 -10.17 -33.01
CA ASN A 193 -27.15 -10.82 -32.77
C ASN A 193 -26.33 -10.22 -31.60
N LEU A 194 -26.96 -9.42 -30.74
CA LEU A 194 -26.29 -8.89 -29.55
C LEU A 194 -26.16 -9.99 -28.48
N ASN A 195 -24.92 -10.33 -28.14
CA ASN A 195 -24.60 -11.34 -27.14
C ASN A 195 -23.74 -10.74 -26.03
N PHE A 196 -24.02 -11.16 -24.79
CA PHE A 196 -23.11 -10.94 -23.67
C PHE A 196 -22.09 -12.08 -23.62
N TYR A 197 -20.81 -11.73 -23.69
CA TYR A 197 -19.72 -12.70 -23.58
C TYR A 197 -19.16 -12.68 -22.16
N GLN A 198 -19.35 -13.78 -21.43
CA GLN A 198 -18.81 -13.92 -20.08
C GLN A 198 -17.29 -14.09 -20.15
N GLY A 199 -16.55 -13.37 -19.30
CA GLY A 199 -15.13 -13.61 -19.11
C GLY A 199 -14.90 -14.96 -18.40
N GLU A 200 -14.06 -15.82 -18.98
CA GLU A 200 -13.76 -17.17 -18.44
C GLU A 200 -12.64 -17.17 -17.39
N LYS A 201 -11.94 -16.05 -17.19
CA LYS A 201 -10.84 -15.98 -16.24
C LYS A 201 -11.36 -15.81 -14.81
N GLU A 202 -11.04 -16.78 -13.95
CA GLU A 202 -11.15 -16.58 -12.52
C GLU A 202 -10.13 -15.54 -12.05
N PRO A 203 -10.49 -14.64 -11.11
CA PRO A 203 -9.55 -13.68 -10.57
C PRO A 203 -8.48 -14.40 -9.76
N ASP A 204 -7.23 -14.33 -10.21
CA ASP A 204 -6.06 -14.73 -9.43
C ASP A 204 -5.79 -13.65 -8.38
N LEU A 205 -6.44 -13.79 -7.22
CA LEU A 205 -6.48 -12.75 -6.20
C LEU A 205 -6.02 -13.32 -4.85
N ASP A 206 -4.79 -12.99 -4.45
CA ASP A 206 -4.30 -13.35 -3.12
C ASP A 206 -4.90 -12.42 -2.05
N ILE A 207 -5.94 -12.92 -1.40
CA ILE A 207 -6.62 -12.24 -0.29
C ILE A 207 -5.64 -11.95 0.87
N SER A 208 -4.61 -12.77 1.06
CA SER A 208 -3.64 -12.63 2.15
C SER A 208 -2.78 -11.37 1.98
N GLU A 209 -2.36 -11.07 0.75
CA GLU A 209 -1.63 -9.84 0.43
C GLU A 209 -2.50 -8.60 0.68
N LEU A 210 -3.78 -8.70 0.35
CA LEU A 210 -4.74 -7.61 0.51
C LEU A 210 -5.13 -7.36 1.97
N PHE A 211 -5.28 -8.42 2.76
CA PHE A 211 -5.65 -8.35 4.18
C PHE A 211 -4.48 -7.96 5.08
N GLY A 212 -3.28 -8.44 4.77
CA GLY A 212 -2.09 -8.34 5.60
C GLY A 212 -1.94 -9.50 6.58
N SER A 213 -0.92 -9.42 7.43
CA SER A 213 -0.51 -10.50 8.33
C SER A 213 -0.48 -10.04 9.79
N PHE A 214 -0.91 -10.89 10.72
CA PHE A 214 -0.60 -10.72 12.13
C PHE A 214 0.80 -11.28 12.41
N SER A 215 1.68 -10.47 12.98
CA SER A 215 2.97 -10.91 13.49
C SER A 215 3.16 -10.40 14.91
N GLN A 216 3.53 -11.29 15.81
CA GLN A 216 4.13 -10.88 17.07
C GLN A 216 5.53 -10.34 16.74
N ASN A 217 5.86 -9.13 17.20
CA ASN A 217 7.26 -8.74 17.23
C ASN A 217 7.94 -9.71 18.21
N ASP A 218 8.79 -10.59 17.71
CA ASP A 218 9.63 -11.48 18.52
C ASP A 218 10.67 -10.64 19.29
N ALA A 219 10.22 -9.89 20.29
CA ALA A 219 11.07 -9.49 21.38
C ALA A 219 11.40 -10.78 22.15
N GLN A 220 12.55 -11.36 21.80
CA GLN A 220 13.19 -12.51 22.42
C GLN A 220 12.73 -12.75 23.86
N MET A 221 11.86 -13.75 24.07
CA MET A 221 11.90 -14.51 25.31
C MET A 221 13.08 -15.46 25.17
N VAL A 222 14.26 -15.01 25.59
CA VAL A 222 15.42 -15.89 25.78
C VAL A 222 15.11 -16.76 27.00
N ASP A 223 14.51 -17.91 26.77
CA ASP A 223 14.61 -19.02 27.72
C ASP A 223 16.00 -19.63 27.52
N GLU A 224 16.96 -19.32 28.41
CA GLU A 224 18.35 -19.82 28.37
C GLU A 224 18.47 -21.34 28.62
N LYS A 225 17.40 -22.12 28.48
CA LYS A 225 17.40 -23.57 28.76
C LYS A 225 16.73 -24.41 27.68
N SER A 226 17.12 -24.22 26.42
CA SER A 226 17.00 -25.29 25.43
C SER A 226 18.06 -25.15 24.35
N LYS A 227 19.19 -25.83 24.58
CA LYS A 227 20.08 -26.24 23.50
C LYS A 227 19.32 -27.17 22.55
N SER A 228 19.65 -27.03 21.27
CA SER A 228 19.28 -27.85 20.10
C SER A 228 17.79 -27.86 19.73
N SER A 229 17.43 -27.00 18.79
CA SER A 229 16.75 -27.50 17.59
C SER A 229 17.12 -26.61 16.41
N ASP A 230 17.47 -27.23 15.30
CA ASP A 230 17.62 -26.62 13.98
C ASP A 230 16.24 -26.11 13.50
N GLN A 231 15.69 -25.13 14.18
CA GLN A 231 14.52 -24.41 13.70
C GLN A 231 14.98 -23.20 12.90
N PRO A 232 14.52 -23.04 11.65
CA PRO A 232 14.89 -21.92 10.80
C PRO A 232 14.49 -20.63 11.50
N LYS A 233 15.50 -19.84 11.85
CA LYS A 233 15.33 -18.54 12.52
C LYS A 233 14.89 -17.55 11.46
N PHE A 234 13.79 -16.83 11.71
CA PHE A 234 13.36 -15.75 10.84
C PHE A 234 14.30 -14.55 11.03
N ILE A 235 15.15 -14.26 10.04
CA ILE A 235 16.22 -13.27 10.16
C ILE A 235 15.80 -11.90 9.61
N CYS A 236 14.97 -11.86 8.56
CA CYS A 236 14.31 -10.65 8.08
C CYS A 236 13.20 -10.96 7.06
N LYS A 237 12.27 -10.01 6.89
CA LYS A 237 11.26 -10.03 5.83
C LYS A 237 11.87 -9.43 4.56
N PHE A 238 12.22 -10.29 3.60
CA PHE A 238 12.62 -9.87 2.25
C PHE A 238 11.40 -9.34 1.49
N GLY A 239 11.56 -8.30 0.69
CA GLY A 239 10.57 -7.90 -0.30
C GLY A 239 10.49 -9.00 -1.36
N MET A 240 9.53 -9.90 -1.22
CA MET A 240 9.39 -11.13 -2.02
C MET A 240 9.20 -10.92 -3.54
N GLU A 241 9.06 -9.69 -4.04
CA GLU A 241 8.83 -9.50 -5.47
C GLU A 241 10.06 -9.82 -6.34
N LYS A 242 11.28 -9.47 -5.89
CA LYS A 242 12.54 -9.71 -6.63
C LYS A 242 13.73 -9.83 -5.68
N PHE A 243 14.42 -10.98 -5.70
CA PHE A 243 15.70 -11.17 -5.04
C PHE A 243 16.72 -11.76 -6.00
N GLU A 244 18.00 -11.50 -5.71
CA GLU A 244 19.14 -11.99 -6.46
C GLU A 244 20.13 -12.65 -5.52
N GLU A 245 20.68 -13.79 -5.91
CA GLU A 245 21.76 -14.46 -5.18
C GLU A 245 23.11 -14.13 -5.83
N LEU A 246 24.05 -13.60 -5.03
CA LEU A 246 25.41 -13.33 -5.46
C LEU A 246 26.24 -14.62 -5.41
N SER A 247 27.32 -14.69 -6.19
CA SER A 247 28.19 -15.88 -6.23
C SER A 247 28.91 -16.20 -4.91
N ASN A 248 28.91 -15.28 -3.94
CA ASN A 248 29.39 -15.51 -2.58
C ASN A 248 28.30 -16.01 -1.61
N GLY A 249 27.09 -16.31 -2.11
CA GLY A 249 25.94 -16.77 -1.33
C GLY A 249 25.20 -15.66 -0.59
N GLN A 250 25.55 -14.39 -0.80
CA GLN A 250 24.77 -13.28 -0.25
C GLN A 250 23.48 -13.07 -1.06
N ILE A 251 22.41 -12.71 -0.37
CA ILE A 251 21.10 -12.46 -0.97
C ILE A 251 20.85 -10.97 -1.01
N VAL A 252 20.41 -10.47 -2.16
CA VAL A 252 20.12 -9.06 -2.40
C VAL A 252 18.65 -8.90 -2.75
N SER A 253 17.99 -7.91 -2.16
CA SER A 253 16.56 -7.66 -2.36
C SER A 253 16.24 -6.18 -2.13
N THR A 254 15.04 -5.77 -2.48
CA THR A 254 14.46 -4.52 -2.00
C THR A 254 13.92 -4.67 -0.57
N SER A 255 13.91 -3.58 0.20
CA SER A 255 13.34 -3.55 1.55
C SER A 255 11.82 -3.47 1.49
N PHE A 256 11.13 -4.32 2.26
CA PHE A 256 9.67 -4.35 2.32
C PHE A 256 9.07 -3.06 2.91
N SER A 257 9.69 -2.51 3.95
CA SER A 257 9.18 -1.30 4.63
C SER A 257 9.57 -0.01 3.93
N LYS A 258 10.65 -0.05 3.14
CA LYS A 258 11.18 1.09 2.38
C LYS A 258 11.63 0.61 0.99
N PRO A 259 10.72 0.49 0.00
CA PRO A 259 11.04 -0.03 -1.34
C PRO A 259 12.18 0.69 -2.08
N SER A 260 12.57 1.88 -1.63
CA SER A 260 13.74 2.60 -2.14
C SER A 260 15.09 2.04 -1.65
N ASN A 261 15.10 1.19 -0.64
CA ASN A 261 16.30 0.67 -0.02
C ASN A 261 16.67 -0.71 -0.58
N LEU A 262 17.97 -0.91 -0.78
CA LEU A 262 18.56 -2.19 -1.16
C LEU A 262 19.05 -2.91 0.11
N VAL A 263 18.58 -4.13 0.32
CA VAL A 263 18.93 -4.99 1.45
C VAL A 263 19.87 -6.07 0.96
N ILE A 264 21.01 -6.22 1.63
CA ILE A 264 21.97 -7.28 1.40
C ILE A 264 22.04 -8.11 2.67
N TYR A 265 21.76 -9.39 2.54
CA TYR A 265 21.81 -10.37 3.61
C TYR A 265 22.94 -11.35 3.37
N ASP A 266 23.68 -11.63 4.42
CA ASP A 266 24.74 -12.63 4.44
C ASP A 266 24.26 -13.85 5.25
N PRO A 267 23.86 -14.96 4.60
CA PRO A 267 23.36 -16.14 5.29
C PRO A 267 24.38 -16.80 6.22
N GLN A 268 25.68 -16.67 5.92
CA GLN A 268 26.73 -17.30 6.70
C GLN A 268 26.97 -16.58 8.03
N THR A 269 26.89 -15.25 8.03
CA THR A 269 27.14 -14.43 9.22
C THR A 269 25.85 -13.94 9.90
N GLY A 270 24.71 -14.08 9.24
CA GLY A 270 23.43 -13.52 9.69
C GLY A 270 23.36 -11.99 9.62
N ARG A 271 24.35 -11.33 8.99
CA ARG A 271 24.43 -9.87 8.94
C ARG A 271 23.52 -9.33 7.85
N ILE A 272 22.84 -8.23 8.18
CA ILE A 272 22.01 -7.47 7.24
C ILE A 272 22.66 -6.11 7.05
N LYS A 273 22.76 -5.69 5.79
CA LYS A 273 23.18 -4.36 5.40
C LYS A 273 22.11 -3.72 4.54
N GLU A 274 21.72 -2.50 4.88
CA GLU A 274 20.74 -1.72 4.11
C GLU A 274 21.42 -0.51 3.49
N ILE A 275 21.20 -0.30 2.19
CA ILE A 275 21.69 0.84 1.43
C ILE A 275 20.48 1.70 1.09
N ALA A 276 20.46 2.91 1.65
CA ALA A 276 19.34 3.83 1.46
C ALA A 276 19.29 4.37 0.02
N GLY A 277 18.09 4.37 -0.57
CA GLY A 277 17.81 5.01 -1.85
C GLY A 277 16.72 6.07 -1.72
N ASN A 278 16.59 6.88 -2.77
CA ASN A 278 15.67 8.03 -2.77
C ASN A 278 14.30 7.67 -3.36
N ASN A 279 14.28 6.72 -4.29
CA ASN A 279 13.15 6.39 -5.15
C ASN A 279 12.91 4.87 -5.11
N SER A 280 11.67 4.43 -5.31
CA SER A 280 11.32 3.00 -5.23
C SER A 280 12.03 2.20 -6.31
N ILE A 281 12.67 1.08 -5.95
CA ILE A 281 13.37 0.22 -6.91
C ILE A 281 12.34 -0.64 -7.66
N LYS A 282 12.28 -0.52 -9.00
CA LYS A 282 11.40 -1.31 -9.87
C LYS A 282 12.06 -2.58 -10.43
N PHE A 283 13.33 -2.48 -10.76
CA PHE A 283 14.11 -3.60 -11.32
C PHE A 283 15.40 -3.77 -10.53
N LEU A 284 15.74 -5.02 -10.26
CA LEU A 284 16.92 -5.46 -9.55
C LEU A 284 17.53 -6.60 -10.36
N PHE A 285 18.84 -6.53 -10.62
CA PHE A 285 19.57 -7.55 -11.35
C PHE A 285 20.92 -7.79 -10.68
N ASN A 286 21.43 -9.01 -10.77
CA ASN A 286 22.81 -9.36 -10.46
C ASN A 286 23.57 -9.67 -11.74
N LYS A 287 24.78 -9.10 -11.83
CA LYS A 287 25.77 -9.51 -12.81
C LYS A 287 26.68 -10.59 -12.19
N GLU A 288 26.41 -11.85 -12.54
CA GLU A 288 26.98 -13.03 -11.90
C GLU A 288 28.52 -13.06 -11.84
N ASP A 289 29.20 -12.61 -12.90
CA ASP A 289 30.67 -12.64 -13.01
C ASP A 289 31.36 -11.59 -12.14
N THR A 290 30.70 -10.47 -11.84
CA THR A 290 31.28 -9.36 -11.06
C THR A 290 30.64 -9.16 -9.69
N ASN A 291 29.53 -9.85 -9.40
CA ASN A 291 28.62 -9.60 -8.28
C ASN A 291 28.16 -8.13 -8.22
N GLU A 292 28.08 -7.45 -9.37
CA GLU A 292 27.55 -6.10 -9.42
C GLU A 292 26.03 -6.15 -9.34
N ILE A 293 25.48 -5.27 -8.51
CA ILE A 293 24.03 -5.15 -8.35
C ILE A 293 23.58 -3.96 -9.18
N ILE A 294 22.65 -4.18 -10.11
CA ILE A 294 22.07 -3.13 -10.94
C ILE A 294 20.64 -2.90 -10.45
N THR A 295 20.32 -1.65 -10.10
CA THR A 295 18.95 -1.25 -9.73
C THR A 295 18.44 -0.20 -10.69
N ILE A 296 17.16 -0.28 -11.04
CA ILE A 296 16.44 0.77 -11.79
C ILE A 296 15.24 1.20 -10.97
N ASP A 297 15.17 2.49 -10.65
CA ASP A 297 14.08 3.06 -9.85
C ASP A 297 12.87 3.50 -10.69
N ASP A 298 11.80 3.91 -10.02
CA ASP A 298 10.56 4.39 -10.63
C ASP A 298 10.70 5.66 -11.50
N GLU A 299 11.77 6.42 -11.30
CA GLU A 299 12.19 7.55 -12.12
C GLU A 299 13.16 7.17 -13.25
N PHE A 300 13.41 5.87 -13.42
CA PHE A 300 14.31 5.26 -14.39
C PHE A 300 15.78 5.66 -14.23
N ASN A 301 16.19 5.93 -13.00
CA ASN A 301 17.59 6.05 -12.68
C ASN A 301 18.20 4.66 -12.49
N VAL A 302 19.29 4.40 -13.21
CA VAL A 302 20.11 3.21 -13.04
C VAL A 302 21.19 3.50 -12.01
N ARG A 303 21.42 2.58 -11.09
CA ARG A 303 22.54 2.60 -10.15
C ARG A 303 23.21 1.24 -10.15
N ILE A 304 24.54 1.24 -10.13
CA ILE A 304 25.36 0.03 -10.11
C ILE A 304 26.14 0.00 -8.81
N PHE A 305 26.03 -1.07 -8.04
CA PHE A 305 26.70 -1.21 -6.75
C PHE A 305 27.68 -2.38 -6.77
N LYS A 306 28.80 -2.21 -6.05
CA LYS A 306 29.67 -3.33 -5.69
C LYS A 306 29.50 -3.66 -4.20
N PRO A 307 28.82 -4.75 -3.86
CA PRO A 307 28.46 -5.07 -2.48
C PRO A 307 29.71 -5.24 -1.59
N LEU A 308 30.75 -5.89 -2.11
CA LEU A 308 31.98 -6.26 -1.38
C LEU A 308 32.83 -5.07 -0.86
N VAL A 309 32.72 -3.86 -1.42
CA VAL A 309 33.73 -2.81 -1.18
C VAL A 309 33.24 -1.64 -0.31
N SER A 310 31.95 -1.55 0.01
CA SER A 310 31.34 -0.56 0.95
C SER A 310 29.86 -0.33 0.67
N GLY A 311 29.26 -0.96 -0.35
CA GLY A 311 27.95 -0.52 -0.86
C GLY A 311 28.05 0.80 -1.63
N ARG A 312 29.26 1.16 -2.07
CA ARG A 312 29.50 2.33 -2.91
C ARG A 312 28.84 2.13 -4.28
N CYS A 313 28.09 3.13 -4.69
CA CYS A 313 27.61 3.26 -6.06
C CYS A 313 28.81 3.45 -7.00
N LEU A 314 29.02 2.52 -7.91
CA LEU A 314 30.08 2.56 -8.92
C LEU A 314 29.73 3.54 -10.03
N ASN A 315 28.48 3.50 -10.49
CA ASN A 315 27.99 4.40 -11.53
C ASN A 315 26.50 4.65 -11.38
N HIS A 316 26.07 5.78 -11.93
CA HIS A 316 24.70 6.23 -11.94
C HIS A 316 24.42 7.00 -13.22
N TYR A 317 23.35 6.63 -13.92
CA TYR A 317 22.88 7.33 -15.09
C TYR A 317 21.35 7.20 -15.19
N LYS A 318 20.76 8.04 -16.03
CA LYS A 318 19.31 8.11 -16.20
C LYS A 318 18.92 7.59 -17.57
N LEU A 319 17.93 6.70 -17.60
CA LEU A 319 17.35 6.24 -18.85
C LEU A 319 16.40 7.31 -19.40
N ILE A 320 16.21 7.30 -20.72
CA ILE A 320 15.25 8.20 -21.36
C ILE A 320 13.85 7.82 -20.85
N LYS A 321 13.14 8.78 -20.24
CA LYS A 321 11.78 8.60 -19.72
C LYS A 321 10.83 8.26 -20.87
N LYS A 322 10.60 6.97 -21.05
CA LYS A 322 9.49 6.39 -21.81
C LYS A 322 8.79 5.39 -20.89
N ASN A 323 7.54 5.03 -21.17
CA ASN A 323 6.84 4.03 -20.37
C ASN A 323 7.48 2.66 -20.63
N VAL A 324 8.52 2.35 -19.87
CA VAL A 324 9.22 1.08 -19.94
C VAL A 324 8.30 -0.02 -19.45
N CYS A 325 7.98 -0.97 -20.33
CA CYS A 325 7.15 -2.12 -20.02
C CYS A 325 7.98 -3.27 -19.46
N LEU A 326 9.14 -3.55 -20.07
CA LEU A 326 10.02 -4.66 -19.69
C LEU A 326 11.48 -4.22 -19.69
N VAL A 327 12.23 -4.73 -18.72
CA VAL A 327 13.68 -4.60 -18.65
C VAL A 327 14.31 -5.93 -18.31
N ASP A 328 15.40 -6.26 -19.00
CA ASP A 328 16.19 -7.45 -18.73
C ASP A 328 17.70 -7.14 -18.82
N LEU A 329 18.51 -7.94 -18.14
CA LEU A 329 19.97 -7.86 -18.17
C LEU A 329 20.53 -9.15 -18.79
N VAL A 330 21.15 -9.06 -19.97
CA VAL A 330 21.75 -10.20 -20.66
C VAL A 330 23.22 -9.91 -20.94
N GLY A 331 24.09 -10.56 -20.18
CA GLY A 331 25.54 -10.28 -20.18
C GLY A 331 25.81 -8.83 -19.79
N ASP A 332 26.51 -8.09 -20.65
CA ASP A 332 26.86 -6.67 -20.42
C ASP A 332 25.82 -5.67 -20.93
N LYS A 333 24.59 -6.12 -21.17
CA LYS A 333 23.59 -5.32 -21.89
C LYS A 333 22.26 -5.29 -21.15
N ILE A 334 21.71 -4.08 -21.02
CA ILE A 334 20.34 -3.87 -20.56
C ILE A 334 19.45 -3.78 -21.79
N PHE A 335 18.43 -4.61 -21.82
CA PHE A 335 17.38 -4.61 -22.84
C PHE A 335 16.15 -3.92 -22.26
N ILE A 336 15.62 -2.93 -22.96
CA ILE A 336 14.45 -2.15 -22.55
C ILE A 336 13.42 -2.20 -23.65
N LEU A 337 12.22 -2.66 -23.33
CA LEU A 337 11.06 -2.55 -24.21
C LEU A 337 10.11 -1.46 -23.67
N ASP A 338 9.83 -0.47 -24.50
CA ASP A 338 8.83 0.57 -24.20
C ASP A 338 7.45 0.25 -24.80
N ASP A 339 6.44 1.00 -24.36
CA ASP A 339 5.05 0.95 -24.83
C ASP A 339 4.88 1.28 -26.32
N GLY A 340 5.86 1.99 -26.90
CA GLY A 340 5.97 2.25 -28.33
C GLY A 340 6.52 1.08 -29.15
N PHE A 341 6.73 -0.08 -28.51
CA PHE A 341 7.37 -1.26 -29.09
C PHE A 341 8.81 -1.01 -29.55
N PHE A 342 9.51 -0.05 -28.96
CA PHE A 342 10.95 0.08 -29.19
C PHE A 342 11.74 -0.78 -28.23
N LEU A 343 12.60 -1.62 -28.79
CA LEU A 343 13.62 -2.36 -28.07
C LEU A 343 14.92 -1.56 -28.09
N THR A 344 15.34 -1.08 -26.93
CA THR A 344 16.60 -0.35 -26.73
C THR A 344 17.60 -1.26 -26.02
N ILE A 345 18.80 -1.39 -26.58
CA ILE A 345 19.90 -2.14 -25.99
C ILE A 345 20.94 -1.13 -25.51
N LEU A 346 21.27 -1.17 -24.23
CA LEU A 346 22.23 -0.27 -23.60
C LEU A 346 23.40 -1.07 -23.04
N ASN A 347 24.58 -0.49 -23.03
CA ASN A 347 25.67 -0.98 -22.19
C ASN A 347 25.33 -0.70 -20.72
N TYR A 348 25.29 -1.74 -19.89
CA TYR A 348 24.87 -1.60 -18.49
C TYR A 348 25.81 -0.71 -17.67
N SER A 349 27.10 -0.67 -18.03
CA SER A 349 28.13 -0.01 -17.23
C SER A 349 28.09 1.51 -17.35
N ASN A 350 27.62 2.05 -18.48
CA ASN A 350 27.69 3.48 -18.79
C ASN A 350 26.41 4.06 -19.41
N GLY A 351 25.39 3.24 -19.67
CA GLY A 351 24.11 3.67 -20.25
C GLY A 351 24.19 4.07 -21.72
N GLN A 352 25.30 3.80 -22.42
CA GLN A 352 25.41 4.08 -23.84
C GLN A 352 24.46 3.20 -24.64
N ILE A 353 23.61 3.82 -25.47
CA ILE A 353 22.74 3.09 -26.40
C ILE A 353 23.63 2.41 -27.44
N ILE A 354 23.58 1.08 -27.47
CA ILE A 354 24.25 0.24 -28.46
C ILE A 354 23.38 0.15 -29.71
N ASN A 355 22.09 -0.12 -29.50
CA ASN A 355 21.13 -0.32 -30.56
C ASN A 355 19.74 0.14 -30.11
N HIS A 356 18.93 0.53 -31.09
CA HIS A 356 17.54 0.94 -30.87
C HIS A 356 16.73 0.57 -32.10
N PHE A 357 15.77 -0.34 -31.94
CA PHE A 357 14.92 -0.82 -33.04
C PHE A 357 13.46 -0.73 -32.64
N ARG A 358 12.61 -0.46 -33.62
CA ARG A 358 11.17 -0.58 -33.48
C ARG A 358 10.78 -2.02 -33.83
N LEU A 359 10.12 -2.70 -32.92
CA LEU A 359 9.52 -4.00 -33.21
C LEU A 359 8.26 -3.74 -34.04
N GLU A 360 8.21 -4.29 -35.26
CA GLU A 360 7.00 -4.28 -36.05
C GLU A 360 5.97 -5.18 -35.36
N LYS A 361 4.76 -4.66 -35.19
CA LYS A 361 3.63 -5.43 -34.71
C LYS A 361 3.21 -6.39 -35.83
N ASN A 362 3.89 -7.53 -35.95
CA ASN A 362 3.37 -8.62 -36.76
C ASN A 362 2.04 -9.03 -36.12
N LEU A 363 0.95 -8.77 -36.85
CA LEU A 363 -0.38 -9.26 -36.57
C LEU A 363 -0.35 -10.79 -36.60
N PHE A 364 0.10 -11.42 -35.51
CA PHE A 364 -0.20 -12.82 -35.23
C PHE A 364 -1.65 -12.89 -34.73
N TYR A 365 -2.56 -12.63 -35.66
CA TYR A 365 -3.92 -13.11 -35.68
C TYR A 365 -4.15 -13.71 -37.07
N SER A 366 -3.85 -15.00 -37.17
CA SER A 366 -4.41 -15.90 -38.18
C SER A 366 -4.74 -17.20 -37.49
#